data_AF-A0A3N5HJJ8-F1
#
_entry.id   AF-A0A3N5HJJ8-F1
#
_cell.length_a   1.000
_cell.length_b   1.000
_cell.length_c   1.000
_cell.angle_alpha   90.00
_cell.angle_beta   90.00
_cell.angle_gamma   90.00
#
_symmetry.space_group_name_H-M   'P 1'
#
loop_
_entity.id
_entity.type
_entity.pdbx_description
1 polymer ?
#
loop_
_entity_poly.entity_id
_entity_poly.type
_entity_poly.pdbx_seq_one_letter_code
_entity_poly.pdbx_strand_id
1 'polypeptide(L)'
;MALQFAVVLAAIWLGARYSGVGLGLWGAVGLLVLVVGFGVTPTSPPIDVMLIILAVIMAASVMDAAGGIDFLVRIAERVIRANPKYVTIVAPLTTWAFTFVAGTGHIVYPLLPVIYETAHQSGIRPERPMAIATIASQQAITASPVAAATAAMIGLFSEKGLTQWGLPQILMICVPATLIGVTVAAIVSMFIGKDLEDDPDYQARLKSGAIPPPQAAGQRPPLPPAAVTSAVIFLIGVALVVLFGFFPALRHLPGAKSPLAMPLVIEIVMLSVAAVMLAVTRVAVDEVPKTPTLRAGVVAVIGIFGLAWLGDSFIAAHQDVIVPAIKAMTEKDPWTFVFGLFGASVLLYSQAATTRALMPLGLALGFPPQFLIGAFPSVNGYFFIPTYGSLIAAINFDLSGTTKIGKYILNHSFMIPGLVATSVAVFTGLLIAKLIF
;
A
#
# COMPACT_ATOMS: atom_id res chain seq x y z
N MET A 1 17.58 24.89 -11.32
CA MET A 1 16.68 24.15 -10.40
C MET A 1 15.20 24.33 -10.74
N ALA A 2 14.61 25.53 -10.70
CA ALA A 2 13.16 25.73 -10.86
C ALA A 2 12.57 25.14 -12.16
N LEU A 3 13.22 25.34 -13.32
CA LEU A 3 12.79 24.74 -14.59
C LEU A 3 12.86 23.20 -14.57
N GLN A 4 13.91 22.63 -13.97
CA GLN A 4 14.07 21.19 -13.81
C GLN A 4 13.00 20.61 -12.86
N PHE A 5 12.67 21.33 -11.80
CA PHE A 5 11.58 20.96 -10.90
C PHE A 5 10.22 21.02 -11.62
N ALA A 6 10.00 22.01 -12.48
CA ALA A 6 8.82 22.08 -13.32
C ALA A 6 8.73 20.88 -14.30
N VAL A 7 9.85 20.38 -14.82
CA VAL A 7 9.89 19.13 -15.60
C VAL A 7 9.43 17.93 -14.76
N VAL A 8 9.93 17.80 -13.53
CA VAL A 8 9.51 16.72 -12.62
C VAL A 8 8.01 16.80 -12.33
N LEU A 9 7.49 17.99 -12.01
CA LEU A 9 6.06 18.19 -11.77
C LEU A 9 5.22 17.92 -13.02
N ALA A 10 5.68 18.33 -14.20
CA ALA A 10 4.99 18.07 -15.47
C ALA A 10 4.95 16.57 -15.78
N ALA A 11 6.06 15.84 -15.56
CA ALA A 11 6.11 14.39 -15.73
C ALA A 11 5.14 13.67 -14.78
N ILE A 12 5.08 14.06 -13.51
CA ILE A 12 4.11 13.51 -12.54
C ILE A 12 2.67 13.81 -12.98
N TRP A 13 2.39 15.06 -13.33
CA TRP A 13 1.05 15.50 -13.71
C TRP A 13 0.54 14.82 -14.98
N LEU A 14 1.38 14.71 -16.01
CA LEU A 14 1.07 13.96 -17.24
C LEU A 14 0.91 12.48 -16.91
N GLY A 15 1.85 11.88 -16.18
CA GLY A 15 1.78 10.49 -15.75
C GLY A 15 0.48 10.15 -15.02
N ALA A 16 0.05 10.99 -14.09
CA ALA A 16 -1.20 10.84 -13.36
C ALA A 16 -2.45 10.87 -14.26
N ARG A 17 -2.43 11.64 -15.37
CA ARG A 17 -3.53 11.67 -16.34
C ARG A 17 -3.65 10.39 -17.16
N TYR A 18 -2.53 9.76 -17.51
CA TYR A 18 -2.54 8.49 -18.23
C TYR A 18 -2.83 7.29 -17.32
N SER A 19 -2.57 7.44 -16.00
CA SER A 19 -2.75 6.39 -14.99
C SER A 19 -1.96 5.11 -15.28
N GLY A 20 -2.06 4.12 -14.39
CA GLY A 20 -1.42 2.81 -14.56
C GLY A 20 0.08 2.91 -14.91
N VAL A 21 0.50 2.19 -15.95
CA VAL A 21 1.90 2.18 -16.43
C VAL A 21 2.36 3.54 -16.95
N GLY A 22 1.43 4.39 -17.41
CA GLY A 22 1.74 5.74 -17.91
C GLY A 22 2.44 6.62 -16.89
N LEU A 23 2.17 6.39 -15.60
CA LEU A 23 2.80 7.11 -14.49
C LEU A 23 4.32 6.91 -14.45
N GLY A 24 4.80 5.68 -14.72
CA GLY A 24 6.23 5.42 -14.83
C GLY A 24 6.84 5.86 -16.17
N LEU A 25 6.12 5.66 -17.28
CA LEU A 25 6.61 6.06 -18.61
C LEU A 25 6.90 7.57 -18.71
N TRP A 26 6.01 8.40 -18.17
CA TRP A 26 6.26 9.85 -18.12
C TRP A 26 7.40 10.23 -17.18
N GLY A 27 7.68 9.43 -16.15
CA GLY A 27 8.89 9.55 -15.34
C GLY A 27 10.17 9.40 -16.19
N ALA A 28 10.20 8.40 -17.08
CA ALA A 28 11.33 8.21 -18.00
C ALA A 28 11.47 9.36 -19.02
N VAL A 29 10.35 9.92 -19.51
CA VAL A 29 10.36 11.13 -20.36
C VAL A 29 10.91 12.33 -19.60
N GLY A 30 10.48 12.53 -18.35
CA GLY A 30 11.02 13.59 -17.50
C GLY A 30 12.53 13.43 -17.28
N LEU A 31 13.00 12.20 -17.08
CA LEU A 31 14.42 11.91 -16.91
C LEU A 31 15.20 12.20 -18.19
N LEU A 32 14.69 11.82 -19.35
CA LEU A 32 15.26 12.17 -20.66
C LEU A 32 15.45 13.69 -20.78
N VAL A 33 14.43 14.48 -20.42
CA VAL A 33 14.50 15.95 -20.48
C VAL A 33 15.54 16.49 -19.48
N LEU A 34 15.64 15.94 -18.27
CA LEU A 34 16.68 16.37 -17.31
C LEU A 34 18.09 16.05 -17.81
N VAL A 35 18.30 14.85 -18.36
CA VAL A 35 19.61 14.41 -18.84
C VAL A 35 20.02 15.20 -20.08
N VAL A 36 19.19 15.21 -21.12
CA VAL A 36 19.52 15.81 -22.42
C VAL A 36 19.36 17.33 -22.41
N GLY A 37 18.28 17.83 -21.79
CA GLY A 37 17.96 19.25 -21.79
C GLY A 37 18.70 20.07 -20.74
N PHE A 38 19.09 19.44 -19.62
CA PHE A 38 19.70 20.15 -18.49
C PHE A 38 21.05 19.57 -18.03
N GLY A 39 21.55 18.50 -18.67
CA GLY A 39 22.85 17.90 -18.34
C GLY A 39 22.87 17.23 -16.96
N VAL A 40 21.72 16.83 -16.41
CA VAL A 40 21.65 16.11 -15.13
C VAL A 40 22.21 14.70 -15.31
N THR A 41 23.22 14.34 -14.53
CA THR A 41 23.70 12.95 -14.47
C THR A 41 22.66 12.10 -13.74
N PRO A 42 22.09 11.06 -14.39
CA PRO A 42 21.10 10.21 -13.74
C PRO A 42 21.76 9.31 -12.69
N THR A 43 21.02 8.98 -11.64
CA THR A 43 21.45 7.94 -10.67
C THR A 43 21.30 6.55 -11.29
N SER A 44 21.63 5.49 -10.53
CA SER A 44 21.30 4.12 -10.95
C SER A 44 19.81 3.83 -10.76
N PRO A 45 19.17 3.07 -11.66
CA PRO A 45 17.81 2.62 -11.44
C PRO A 45 17.74 1.70 -10.22
N PRO A 46 16.60 1.68 -9.48
CA PRO A 46 16.45 0.92 -8.25
C PRO A 46 16.18 -0.58 -8.51
N ILE A 47 17.17 -1.28 -9.07
CA ILE A 47 17.05 -2.67 -9.55
C ILE A 47 16.61 -3.62 -8.43
N ASP A 48 17.22 -3.54 -7.25
CA ASP A 48 16.89 -4.42 -6.12
C ASP A 48 15.40 -4.33 -5.75
N VAL A 49 14.86 -3.10 -5.69
CA VAL A 49 13.44 -2.88 -5.39
C VAL A 49 12.56 -3.48 -6.48
N MET A 50 12.92 -3.29 -7.76
CA MET A 50 12.17 -3.82 -8.90
C MET A 50 12.17 -5.36 -8.88
N LEU A 51 13.29 -6.00 -8.59
CA LEU A 51 13.41 -7.47 -8.55
C LEU A 51 12.63 -8.08 -7.40
N ILE A 52 12.69 -7.49 -6.19
CA ILE A 52 11.85 -7.92 -5.06
C ILE A 52 10.37 -7.87 -5.43
N ILE A 53 9.94 -6.74 -6.00
CA ILE A 53 8.54 -6.54 -6.40
C ILE A 53 8.14 -7.61 -7.42
N LEU A 54 8.92 -7.81 -8.48
CA LEU A 54 8.66 -8.84 -9.51
C LEU A 54 8.55 -10.25 -8.92
N ALA A 55 9.45 -10.63 -8.02
CA ALA A 55 9.45 -11.95 -7.39
C ALA A 55 8.17 -12.18 -6.56
N VAL A 56 7.79 -11.22 -5.72
CA VAL A 56 6.57 -11.31 -4.90
C VAL A 56 5.33 -11.37 -5.76
N ILE A 57 5.20 -10.45 -6.74
CA ILE A 57 4.01 -10.39 -7.59
C ILE A 57 3.89 -11.67 -8.39
N MET A 58 4.99 -12.25 -8.88
CA MET A 58 4.92 -13.51 -9.62
C MET A 58 4.30 -14.62 -8.77
N ALA A 59 4.74 -14.77 -7.52
CA ALA A 59 4.14 -15.71 -6.57
C ALA A 59 2.64 -15.41 -6.33
N ALA A 60 2.30 -14.15 -6.07
CA ALA A 60 0.92 -13.74 -5.86
C ALA A 60 0.03 -13.97 -7.10
N SER A 61 0.59 -13.80 -8.30
CA SER A 61 -0.11 -14.00 -9.58
C SER A 61 -0.35 -15.48 -9.87
N VAL A 62 0.58 -16.37 -9.51
CA VAL A 62 0.35 -17.81 -9.57
C VAL A 62 -0.78 -18.21 -8.62
N MET A 63 -0.80 -17.66 -7.41
CA MET A 63 -1.89 -17.89 -6.45
C MET A 63 -3.23 -17.35 -6.98
N ASP A 64 -3.24 -16.15 -7.56
CA ASP A 64 -4.43 -15.53 -8.16
C ASP A 64 -4.99 -16.40 -9.29
N ALA A 65 -4.14 -16.84 -10.22
CA ALA A 65 -4.52 -17.74 -11.31
C ALA A 65 -5.03 -19.12 -10.83
N ALA A 66 -4.64 -19.57 -9.64
CA ALA A 66 -5.15 -20.78 -9.00
C ALA A 66 -6.51 -20.60 -8.28
N GLY A 67 -7.03 -19.38 -8.21
CA GLY A 67 -8.21 -19.02 -7.43
C GLY A 67 -7.94 -18.81 -5.93
N GLY A 68 -6.67 -18.72 -5.51
CA GLY A 68 -6.28 -18.54 -4.12
C GLY A 68 -6.75 -17.22 -3.52
N ILE A 69 -6.79 -16.15 -4.32
CA ILE A 69 -7.36 -14.85 -3.90
C ILE A 69 -8.85 -15.00 -3.57
N ASP A 70 -9.64 -15.71 -4.40
CA ASP A 70 -11.06 -15.94 -4.13
C ASP A 70 -11.29 -16.73 -2.83
N PHE A 71 -10.42 -17.68 -2.53
CA PHE A 71 -10.44 -18.41 -1.26
C PHE A 71 -10.19 -17.48 -0.08
N LEU A 72 -9.15 -16.65 -0.16
CA LEU A 72 -8.83 -15.66 0.86
C LEU A 72 -10.01 -14.70 1.08
N VAL A 73 -10.62 -14.18 0.01
CA VAL A 73 -11.79 -13.31 0.09
C VAL A 73 -12.97 -14.03 0.78
N ARG A 74 -13.21 -15.33 0.54
CA ARG A 74 -14.29 -16.07 1.25
C ARG A 74 -14.03 -16.21 2.75
N ILE A 75 -12.78 -16.30 3.18
CA ILE A 75 -12.44 -16.26 4.60
C ILE A 75 -12.77 -14.87 5.16
N ALA A 76 -12.33 -13.81 4.48
CA ALA A 76 -12.63 -12.43 4.89
C ALA A 76 -14.14 -12.18 4.99
N GLU A 77 -14.92 -12.67 4.02
CA GLU A 77 -16.39 -12.64 4.05
C GLU A 77 -16.96 -13.27 5.31
N ARG A 78 -16.50 -14.48 5.64
CA ARG A 78 -16.97 -15.22 6.82
C ARG A 78 -16.66 -14.45 8.10
N VAL A 79 -15.47 -13.85 8.19
CA VAL A 79 -15.07 -13.03 9.35
C VAL A 79 -15.94 -11.78 9.48
N ILE A 80 -16.16 -11.04 8.38
CA ILE A 80 -16.99 -9.84 8.35
C ILE A 80 -18.44 -10.15 8.73
N ARG A 81 -19.00 -11.23 8.17
CA ARG A 81 -20.39 -11.64 8.43
C ARG A 81 -20.60 -12.26 9.81
N ALA A 82 -19.55 -12.72 10.49
CA ALA A 82 -19.66 -13.31 11.83
C ALA A 82 -20.04 -12.27 12.90
N ASN A 83 -19.70 -10.99 12.71
CA ASN A 83 -19.98 -9.92 13.68
C ASN A 83 -20.53 -8.67 12.98
N PRO A 84 -21.72 -8.77 12.35
CA PRO A 84 -22.21 -7.75 11.42
C PRO A 84 -22.55 -6.42 12.12
N LYS A 85 -22.95 -6.47 13.41
CA LYS A 85 -23.17 -5.29 14.26
C LYS A 85 -21.91 -4.42 14.46
N TYR A 86 -20.73 -5.02 14.35
CA TYR A 86 -19.44 -4.34 14.53
C TYR A 86 -18.68 -4.23 13.21
N VAL A 87 -19.37 -4.25 12.06
CA VAL A 87 -18.74 -4.21 10.73
C VAL A 87 -17.79 -3.02 10.55
N THR A 88 -18.06 -1.87 11.18
CA THR A 88 -17.16 -0.69 11.16
C THR A 88 -15.80 -0.94 11.80
N ILE A 89 -15.67 -1.95 12.67
CA ILE A 89 -14.41 -2.39 13.27
C ILE A 89 -13.87 -3.65 12.59
N VAL A 90 -14.74 -4.64 12.35
CA VAL A 90 -14.33 -5.94 11.82
C VAL A 90 -13.88 -5.84 10.36
N ALA A 91 -14.58 -5.07 9.53
CA ALA A 91 -14.22 -4.89 8.12
C ALA A 91 -12.83 -4.28 7.91
N PRO A 92 -12.45 -3.15 8.54
CA PRO A 92 -11.12 -2.60 8.35
C PRO A 92 -10.01 -3.48 8.92
N LEU A 93 -10.20 -4.12 10.07
CA LEU A 93 -9.18 -5.03 10.62
C LEU A 93 -8.98 -6.27 9.74
N THR A 94 -10.08 -6.81 9.20
CA THR A 94 -10.02 -7.89 8.21
C THR A 94 -9.29 -7.39 6.96
N THR A 95 -9.69 -6.25 6.41
CA THR A 95 -9.06 -5.69 5.20
C THR A 95 -7.56 -5.41 5.39
N TRP A 96 -7.17 -4.89 6.56
CA TRP A 96 -5.78 -4.68 6.93
C TRP A 96 -5.02 -6.01 6.96
N ALA A 97 -5.55 -7.04 7.63
CA ALA A 97 -4.87 -8.33 7.74
C ALA A 97 -4.68 -9.01 6.39
N PHE A 98 -5.69 -8.96 5.52
CA PHE A 98 -5.62 -9.50 4.17
C PHE A 98 -4.64 -8.74 3.30
N THR A 99 -4.60 -7.41 3.42
CA THR A 99 -3.61 -6.60 2.69
C THR A 99 -2.20 -6.84 3.21
N PHE A 100 -2.03 -7.00 4.53
CA PHE A 100 -0.76 -7.29 5.17
C PHE A 100 -0.14 -8.59 4.63
N VAL A 101 -0.93 -9.67 4.49
CA VAL A 101 -0.42 -10.94 3.95
C VAL A 101 -0.30 -10.93 2.43
N ALA A 102 -1.20 -10.25 1.71
CA ALA A 102 -1.19 -10.20 0.25
C ALA A 102 -0.14 -9.24 -0.33
N GLY A 103 0.28 -8.23 0.43
CA GLY A 103 1.23 -7.20 -0.02
C GLY A 103 0.66 -6.15 -0.97
N THR A 104 -0.66 -6.18 -1.22
CA THR A 104 -1.32 -5.28 -2.19
C THR A 104 -2.64 -4.74 -1.67
N GLY A 105 -2.86 -3.43 -1.91
CA GLY A 105 -4.07 -2.73 -1.51
C GLY A 105 -5.28 -3.06 -2.39
N HIS A 106 -5.08 -3.79 -3.48
CA HIS A 106 -6.17 -4.18 -4.37
C HIS A 106 -7.05 -5.30 -3.81
N ILE A 107 -6.61 -5.96 -2.73
CA ILE A 107 -7.42 -6.97 -2.05
C ILE A 107 -8.71 -6.39 -1.45
N VAL A 108 -8.81 -5.06 -1.30
CA VAL A 108 -10.03 -4.41 -0.83
C VAL A 108 -11.18 -4.52 -1.83
N TYR A 109 -10.92 -4.49 -3.13
CA TYR A 109 -11.99 -4.50 -4.16
C TYR A 109 -13.00 -5.64 -4.00
N PRO A 110 -12.58 -6.91 -3.87
CA PRO A 110 -13.52 -8.02 -3.68
C PRO A 110 -14.19 -8.03 -2.29
N LEU A 111 -13.74 -7.20 -1.34
CA LEU A 111 -14.35 -7.06 0.00
C LEU A 111 -15.39 -5.95 0.04
N LEU A 112 -15.26 -4.90 -0.77
CA LEU A 112 -16.20 -3.78 -0.80
C LEU A 112 -17.69 -4.19 -0.92
N PRO A 113 -18.11 -5.07 -1.85
CA PRO A 113 -19.52 -5.48 -1.93
C PRO A 113 -19.98 -6.21 -0.65
N VAL A 114 -19.10 -7.02 -0.05
CA VAL A 114 -19.39 -7.76 1.19
C VAL A 114 -19.58 -6.79 2.36
N ILE A 115 -18.71 -5.79 2.45
CA ILE A 115 -18.75 -4.77 3.49
C ILE A 115 -20.02 -3.94 3.34
N TYR A 116 -20.35 -3.52 2.12
CA TYR A 116 -21.58 -2.82 1.79
C TYR A 116 -22.81 -3.62 2.24
N GLU A 117 -22.93 -4.87 1.77
CA GLU A 117 -24.06 -5.74 2.09
C GLU A 117 -24.20 -5.97 3.60
N THR A 118 -23.10 -6.29 4.28
CA THR A 118 -23.11 -6.56 5.73
C THR A 118 -23.54 -5.32 6.51
N ALA A 119 -23.03 -4.15 6.14
CA ALA A 119 -23.38 -2.89 6.78
C ALA A 119 -24.85 -2.54 6.55
N HIS A 120 -25.28 -2.53 5.30
CA HIS A 120 -26.63 -2.16 4.91
C HIS A 120 -27.69 -3.09 5.51
N GLN A 121 -27.46 -4.41 5.48
CA GLN A 121 -28.35 -5.40 6.11
C GLN A 121 -28.44 -5.24 7.63
N SER A 122 -27.40 -4.69 8.26
CA SER A 122 -27.37 -4.44 9.71
C SER A 122 -27.91 -3.07 10.09
N GLY A 123 -28.46 -2.30 9.14
CA GLY A 123 -28.89 -0.92 9.37
C GLY A 123 -27.73 0.06 9.61
N ILE A 124 -26.48 -0.35 9.37
CA ILE A 124 -25.29 0.47 9.56
C ILE A 124 -25.03 1.24 8.28
N ARG A 125 -24.84 2.56 8.41
CA ARG A 125 -24.43 3.46 7.32
C ARG A 125 -23.17 2.91 6.60
N PRO A 126 -23.25 2.49 5.32
CA PRO A 126 -22.12 1.84 4.63
C PRO A 126 -20.86 2.71 4.52
N GLU A 127 -21.01 4.03 4.46
CA GLU A 127 -19.89 5.00 4.51
C GLU A 127 -18.89 4.67 5.62
N ARG A 128 -19.39 4.31 6.81
CA ARG A 128 -18.58 4.09 8.00
C ARG A 128 -17.57 2.95 7.78
N PRO A 129 -17.97 1.69 7.53
CA PRO A 129 -17.04 0.59 7.31
C PRO A 129 -16.33 0.64 5.95
N MET A 130 -16.96 1.12 4.87
CA MET A 130 -16.35 1.10 3.54
C MET A 130 -15.20 2.10 3.43
N ALA A 131 -15.37 3.30 3.99
CA ALA A 131 -14.31 4.30 3.96
C ALA A 131 -13.09 3.84 4.76
N ILE A 132 -13.29 3.42 6.01
CA ILE A 132 -12.18 2.96 6.85
C ILE A 132 -11.54 1.66 6.35
N ALA A 133 -12.30 0.71 5.78
CA ALA A 133 -11.71 -0.49 5.21
C ALA A 133 -10.77 -0.17 4.03
N THR A 134 -11.16 0.80 3.20
CA THR A 134 -10.31 1.26 2.12
C THR A 134 -9.02 1.89 2.63
N ILE A 135 -9.10 2.73 3.66
CA ILE A 135 -7.91 3.30 4.33
C ILE A 135 -7.07 2.22 5.00
N ALA A 136 -7.68 1.24 5.65
CA ALA A 136 -7.00 0.16 6.34
C ALA A 136 -6.16 -0.71 5.39
N SER A 137 -6.67 -0.94 4.18
CA SER A 137 -5.91 -1.58 3.11
C SER A 137 -4.64 -0.79 2.78
N GLN A 138 -4.73 0.54 2.67
CA GLN A 138 -3.58 1.39 2.39
C GLN A 138 -2.54 1.34 3.51
N GLN A 139 -3.00 1.47 4.77
CA GLN A 139 -2.13 1.46 5.95
C GLN A 139 -1.37 0.13 6.11
N ALA A 140 -1.98 -1.00 5.74
CA ALA A 140 -1.32 -2.31 5.80
C ALA A 140 -0.10 -2.42 4.87
N ILE A 141 -0.02 -1.64 3.78
CA ILE A 141 1.10 -1.70 2.82
C ILE A 141 2.43 -1.33 3.45
N THR A 142 2.45 -0.33 4.34
CA THR A 142 3.67 0.07 5.05
C THR A 142 4.05 -0.91 6.16
N ALA A 143 3.17 -1.86 6.49
CA ALA A 143 3.42 -2.90 7.48
C ALA A 143 3.64 -4.28 6.86
N SER A 144 3.37 -4.49 5.57
CA SER A 144 3.43 -5.82 4.96
C SER A 144 4.88 -6.23 4.62
N PRO A 145 5.30 -7.48 4.92
CA PRO A 145 6.63 -7.97 4.58
C PRO A 145 6.87 -8.14 3.08
N VAL A 146 5.79 -8.22 2.30
CA VAL A 146 5.82 -8.51 0.86
C VAL A 146 5.33 -7.32 0.02
N ALA A 147 5.02 -6.18 0.64
CA ALA A 147 4.63 -4.98 -0.10
C ALA A 147 5.81 -4.31 -0.79
N ALA A 148 5.53 -3.72 -1.96
CA ALA A 148 6.49 -2.91 -2.72
C ALA A 148 7.10 -1.75 -1.90
N ALA A 149 6.32 -1.12 -1.02
CA ALA A 149 6.81 -0.02 -0.19
C ALA A 149 7.82 -0.50 0.86
N THR A 150 7.57 -1.65 1.48
CA THR A 150 8.50 -2.29 2.41
C THR A 150 9.77 -2.75 1.69
N ALA A 151 9.63 -3.32 0.49
CA ALA A 151 10.77 -3.65 -0.37
C ALA A 151 11.62 -2.41 -0.69
N ALA A 152 11.01 -1.26 -0.96
CA ALA A 152 11.72 0.00 -1.18
C ALA A 152 12.51 0.46 0.07
N MET A 153 11.95 0.31 1.28
CA MET A 153 12.68 0.60 2.53
C MET A 153 13.85 -0.37 2.76
N ILE A 154 13.63 -1.68 2.57
CA ILE A 154 14.67 -2.70 2.74
C ILE A 154 15.80 -2.49 1.74
N GLY A 155 15.46 -2.23 0.48
CA GLY A 155 16.43 -1.92 -0.58
C GLY A 155 17.25 -0.69 -0.22
N LEU A 156 16.60 0.41 0.17
CA LEU A 156 17.29 1.64 0.59
C LEU A 156 18.30 1.38 1.72
N PHE A 157 17.90 0.70 2.78
CA PHE A 157 18.81 0.44 3.89
C PHE A 157 19.95 -0.51 3.50
N SER A 158 19.68 -1.50 2.65
CA SER A 158 20.70 -2.40 2.09
C SER A 158 21.73 -1.64 1.24
N GLU A 159 21.27 -0.79 0.32
CA GLU A 159 22.11 0.06 -0.56
C GLU A 159 23.03 0.99 0.26
N LYS A 160 22.57 1.44 1.43
CA LYS A 160 23.35 2.31 2.34
C LYS A 160 24.17 1.54 3.38
N GLY A 161 24.22 0.20 3.31
CA GLY A 161 24.96 -0.63 4.26
C GLY A 161 24.31 -0.74 5.65
N LEU A 162 23.10 -0.21 5.83
CA LEU A 162 22.32 -0.20 7.08
C LEU A 162 21.55 -1.51 7.27
N THR A 163 22.21 -2.65 7.03
CA THR A 163 21.57 -3.98 7.00
C THR A 163 20.95 -4.42 8.33
N GLN A 164 21.30 -3.77 9.44
CA GLN A 164 20.67 -3.94 10.75
C GLN A 164 19.26 -3.34 10.84
N TRP A 165 18.90 -2.42 9.93
CA TRP A 165 17.57 -1.84 9.79
C TRP A 165 16.89 -2.51 8.61
N GLY A 166 16.28 -3.67 8.87
CA GLY A 166 15.68 -4.49 7.83
C GLY A 166 14.19 -4.75 8.09
N LEU A 167 13.72 -5.86 7.53
CA LEU A 167 12.35 -6.31 7.70
C LEU A 167 11.90 -6.35 9.18
N PRO A 168 12.68 -6.87 10.15
CA PRO A 168 12.24 -6.93 11.55
C PRO A 168 11.89 -5.58 12.14
N GLN A 169 12.75 -4.57 11.97
CA GLN A 169 12.55 -3.23 12.52
C GLN A 169 11.35 -2.54 11.88
N ILE A 170 11.18 -2.72 10.56
CA ILE A 170 10.02 -2.20 9.85
C ILE A 170 8.73 -2.81 10.43
N LEU A 171 8.68 -4.13 10.58
CA LEU A 171 7.49 -4.81 11.10
C LEU A 171 7.21 -4.45 12.57
N MET A 172 8.24 -4.43 13.43
CA MET A 172 8.10 -4.12 14.86
C MET A 172 7.56 -2.71 15.11
N ILE A 173 7.81 -1.76 14.20
CA ILE A 173 7.30 -0.39 14.30
C ILE A 173 5.97 -0.25 13.55
N CYS A 174 5.92 -0.66 12.28
CA CYS A 174 4.80 -0.34 11.38
C CYS A 174 3.55 -1.22 11.63
N VAL A 175 3.71 -2.48 12.04
CA VAL A 175 2.56 -3.35 12.37
C VAL A 175 1.73 -2.77 13.51
N PRO A 176 2.29 -2.54 14.72
CA PRO A 176 1.51 -1.96 15.81
C PRO A 176 1.03 -0.54 15.49
N ALA A 177 1.87 0.29 14.86
CA ALA A 177 1.50 1.65 14.48
C ALA A 177 0.26 1.70 13.58
N THR A 178 0.26 0.93 12.49
CA THR A 178 -0.84 0.94 11.53
C THR A 178 -2.09 0.26 12.06
N LEU A 179 -1.97 -0.80 12.88
CA LEU A 179 -3.10 -1.43 13.56
C LEU A 179 -3.78 -0.47 14.55
N ILE A 180 -3.00 0.25 15.36
CA ILE A 180 -3.55 1.25 16.30
C ILE A 180 -4.21 2.37 15.51
N GLY A 181 -3.56 2.88 14.46
CA GLY A 181 -4.12 3.91 13.58
C GLY A 181 -5.46 3.50 12.97
N VAL A 182 -5.53 2.31 12.36
CA VAL A 182 -6.75 1.76 11.78
C VAL A 182 -7.83 1.56 12.83
N THR A 183 -7.48 1.06 14.02
CA THR A 183 -8.45 0.81 15.10
C THR A 183 -9.06 2.12 15.60
N VAL A 184 -8.23 3.14 15.87
CA VAL A 184 -8.72 4.46 16.31
C VAL A 184 -9.59 5.10 15.23
N ALA A 185 -9.16 5.04 13.97
CA ALA A 185 -9.94 5.59 12.86
C ALA A 185 -11.25 4.82 12.63
N ALA A 186 -11.29 3.51 12.88
CA ALA A 186 -12.50 2.70 12.85
C ALA A 186 -13.49 3.11 13.96
N ILE A 187 -12.99 3.34 15.18
CA ILE A 187 -13.81 3.85 16.30
C ILE A 187 -14.38 5.23 15.95
N VAL A 188 -13.56 6.15 15.43
CA VAL A 188 -14.04 7.47 14.97
C VAL A 188 -15.08 7.32 13.86
N SER A 189 -14.87 6.38 12.93
CA SER A 189 -15.78 6.13 11.80
C SER A 189 -17.15 5.64 12.25
N MET A 190 -17.30 5.03 13.43
CA MET A 190 -18.61 4.64 13.97
C MET A 190 -19.55 5.83 14.17
N PHE A 191 -19.00 7.03 14.33
CA PHE A 191 -19.76 8.26 14.59
C PHE A 191 -19.86 9.18 13.35
N ILE A 192 -19.39 8.73 12.18
CA ILE A 192 -19.45 9.52 10.94
C ILE A 192 -20.84 9.44 10.32
N GLY A 193 -21.42 10.63 10.05
CA GLY A 193 -22.70 10.75 9.37
C GLY A 193 -23.89 10.30 10.21
N LYS A 194 -25.10 10.61 9.71
CA LYS A 194 -26.36 10.20 10.35
C LYS A 194 -26.60 8.70 10.17
N ASP A 195 -27.30 8.10 11.12
CA ASP A 195 -27.82 6.75 10.94
C ASP A 195 -28.81 6.71 9.77
N LEU A 196 -28.95 5.53 9.15
CA LEU A 196 -29.72 5.39 7.90
C LEU A 196 -31.18 5.81 8.07
N GLU A 197 -31.77 5.57 9.24
CA GLU A 197 -33.15 5.99 9.54
C GLU A 197 -33.33 7.51 9.57
N ASP A 198 -32.28 8.26 9.95
CA ASP A 198 -32.29 9.71 10.11
C ASP A 198 -31.70 10.48 8.92
N ASP A 199 -31.16 9.78 7.92
CA ASP A 199 -30.54 10.39 6.74
C ASP A 199 -31.60 10.66 5.64
N PRO A 200 -31.97 11.93 5.38
CA PRO A 200 -33.02 12.26 4.42
C PRO A 200 -32.65 11.91 2.98
N ASP A 201 -31.37 11.99 2.59
CA ASP A 201 -30.91 11.64 1.24
C ASP A 201 -31.10 10.13 1.03
N TYR A 202 -30.69 9.34 2.03
CA TYR A 202 -30.88 7.90 2.01
C TYR A 202 -32.36 7.52 1.98
N GLN A 203 -33.19 8.12 2.84
CA GLN A 203 -34.62 7.84 2.89
C GLN A 203 -35.32 8.19 1.56
N ALA A 204 -34.91 9.27 0.90
CA ALA A 204 -35.41 9.62 -0.43
C ALA A 204 -35.03 8.56 -1.47
N ARG A 205 -33.77 8.09 -1.48
CA ARG A 205 -33.32 7.02 -2.37
C ARG A 205 -34.04 5.70 -2.13
N LEU A 206 -34.22 5.34 -0.86
CA LEU A 206 -34.96 4.15 -0.46
C LEU A 206 -36.41 4.19 -0.96
N LYS A 207 -37.13 5.31 -0.73
CA LYS A 207 -38.52 5.51 -1.19
C LYS A 207 -38.65 5.51 -2.71
N SER A 208 -37.65 6.01 -3.42
CA SER A 208 -37.64 6.03 -4.90
C SER A 208 -37.36 4.67 -5.55
N GLY A 209 -36.94 3.66 -4.77
CA GLY A 209 -36.49 2.37 -5.31
C GLY A 209 -35.10 2.40 -5.96
N ALA A 210 -34.34 3.50 -5.78
CA ALA A 210 -32.98 3.65 -6.32
C ALA A 210 -31.94 2.79 -5.58
N ILE A 211 -32.31 2.20 -4.44
CA ILE A 211 -31.51 1.20 -3.72
C ILE A 211 -32.10 -0.17 -4.06
N PRO A 212 -31.35 -1.06 -4.72
CA PRO A 212 -31.84 -2.39 -5.03
C PRO A 212 -32.25 -3.14 -3.76
N PRO A 213 -33.31 -3.98 -3.80
CA PRO A 213 -33.62 -4.85 -2.68
C PRO A 213 -32.38 -5.70 -2.36
N PRO A 214 -32.14 -6.03 -1.07
CA PRO A 214 -31.03 -6.89 -0.68
C PRO A 214 -31.08 -8.17 -1.51
N GLN A 215 -30.08 -8.38 -2.38
CA GLN A 215 -29.97 -9.66 -3.06
C GLN A 215 -29.60 -10.71 -2.01
N ALA A 216 -30.28 -11.87 -2.05
CA ALA A 216 -29.79 -13.05 -1.35
C ALA A 216 -28.35 -13.26 -1.82
N ALA A 217 -27.41 -13.43 -0.87
CA ALA A 217 -25.99 -13.56 -1.16
C ALA A 217 -25.80 -14.50 -2.35
N GLY A 218 -25.43 -13.94 -3.51
CA GLY A 218 -25.29 -14.71 -4.73
C GLY A 218 -24.34 -15.86 -4.46
N GLN A 219 -24.74 -17.08 -4.82
CA GLN A 219 -23.84 -18.22 -4.66
C GLN A 219 -22.60 -17.96 -5.50
N ARG A 220 -21.48 -17.63 -4.84
CA ARG A 220 -20.19 -17.55 -5.53
C ARG A 220 -19.95 -18.88 -6.21
N PRO A 221 -19.39 -18.90 -7.44
CA PRO A 221 -19.00 -20.13 -8.10
C PRO A 221 -18.20 -21.04 -7.16
N PRO A 222 -18.21 -22.36 -7.30
CA PRO A 222 -17.31 -23.22 -6.51
C PRO A 222 -15.85 -22.78 -6.68
N LEU A 223 -15.06 -22.87 -5.60
CA LEU A 223 -13.62 -22.60 -5.72
C LEU A 223 -12.97 -23.66 -6.61
N PRO A 224 -11.99 -23.27 -7.44
CA PRO A 224 -11.10 -24.24 -8.05
C PRO A 224 -10.46 -25.14 -6.98
N PRO A 225 -10.25 -26.45 -7.24
CA PRO A 225 -9.65 -27.36 -6.27
C PRO A 225 -8.26 -26.89 -5.77
N ALA A 226 -7.54 -26.14 -6.61
CA ALA A 226 -6.22 -25.60 -6.30
C ALA A 226 -6.23 -24.32 -5.43
N ALA A 227 -7.39 -23.68 -5.23
CA ALA A 227 -7.48 -22.38 -4.58
C ALA A 227 -6.92 -22.40 -3.15
N VAL A 228 -7.36 -23.36 -2.33
CA VAL A 228 -6.89 -23.50 -0.94
C VAL A 228 -5.40 -23.80 -0.90
N THR A 229 -4.96 -24.76 -1.71
CA THR A 229 -3.56 -25.20 -1.76
C THR A 229 -2.62 -24.07 -2.16
N SER A 230 -2.98 -23.30 -3.19
CA SER A 230 -2.18 -22.14 -3.63
C SER A 230 -2.07 -21.07 -2.54
N ALA A 231 -3.18 -20.73 -1.89
CA ALA A 231 -3.19 -19.74 -0.81
C ALA A 231 -2.35 -20.19 0.39
N VAL A 232 -2.43 -21.46 0.78
CA VAL A 232 -1.63 -22.01 1.87
C VAL A 232 -0.13 -21.96 1.52
N ILE A 233 0.26 -22.40 0.32
CA ILE A 233 1.68 -22.35 -0.09
C ILE A 233 2.19 -20.91 -0.13
N PHE A 234 1.40 -19.97 -0.65
CA PHE A 234 1.75 -18.54 -0.65
C PHE A 234 1.95 -18.00 0.77
N LEU A 235 1.02 -18.28 1.70
CA LEU A 235 1.12 -17.85 3.09
C LEU A 235 2.33 -18.48 3.81
N ILE A 236 2.68 -19.74 3.50
CA ILE A 236 3.93 -20.35 3.97
C ILE A 236 5.13 -19.57 3.44
N GLY A 237 5.12 -19.17 2.16
CA GLY A 237 6.16 -18.32 1.58
C GLY A 237 6.33 -16.99 2.31
N VAL A 238 5.23 -16.29 2.59
CA VAL A 238 5.23 -15.05 3.39
C VAL A 238 5.79 -15.30 4.79
N ALA A 239 5.38 -16.38 5.45
CA ALA A 239 5.89 -16.76 6.77
C ALA A 239 7.40 -17.06 6.74
N LEU A 240 7.90 -17.73 5.69
CA LEU A 240 9.33 -17.98 5.49
C LEU A 240 10.11 -16.67 5.31
N VAL A 241 9.61 -15.72 4.52
CA VAL A 241 10.22 -14.39 4.37
C VAL A 241 10.35 -13.68 5.72
N VAL A 242 9.28 -13.68 6.51
CA VAL A 242 9.31 -13.11 7.87
C VAL A 242 10.32 -13.84 8.74
N LEU A 243 10.32 -15.17 8.73
CA LEU A 243 11.24 -16.00 9.50
C LEU A 243 12.71 -15.69 9.16
N PHE A 244 13.08 -15.66 7.87
CA PHE A 244 14.43 -15.31 7.44
C PHE A 244 14.81 -13.86 7.78
N GLY A 245 13.83 -12.96 7.81
CA GLY A 245 14.00 -11.59 8.28
C GLY A 245 14.42 -11.53 9.75
N PHE A 246 13.65 -12.18 10.62
CA PHE A 246 13.86 -12.14 12.08
C PHE A 246 15.06 -12.95 12.56
N PHE A 247 15.46 -13.98 11.81
CA PHE A 247 16.55 -14.89 12.21
C PHE A 247 17.68 -14.89 11.18
N PRO A 248 18.65 -13.94 11.27
CA PRO A 248 19.77 -13.86 10.34
C PRO A 248 20.58 -15.15 10.19
N ALA A 249 20.61 -16.01 11.22
CA ALA A 249 21.27 -17.31 11.17
C ALA A 249 20.73 -18.22 10.05
N LEU A 250 19.43 -18.13 9.73
CA LEU A 250 18.79 -18.94 8.69
C LEU A 250 19.20 -18.56 7.27
N ARG A 251 19.79 -17.38 7.09
CA ARG A 251 20.29 -16.87 5.81
C ARG A 251 21.81 -16.76 5.78
N HIS A 252 22.50 -17.41 6.71
CA HIS A 252 23.97 -17.47 6.76
C HIS A 252 24.45 -18.73 6.05
N LEU A 253 25.16 -18.56 4.92
CA LEU A 253 25.68 -19.69 4.16
C LEU A 253 26.99 -20.22 4.77
N PRO A 254 27.29 -21.52 4.63
CA PRO A 254 28.57 -22.08 5.06
C PRO A 254 29.75 -21.32 4.42
N GLY A 255 30.67 -20.82 5.24
CA GLY A 255 31.84 -20.06 4.80
C GLY A 255 31.59 -18.60 4.42
N ALA A 256 30.36 -18.10 4.52
CA ALA A 256 30.07 -16.69 4.31
C ALA A 256 30.53 -15.84 5.51
N LYS A 257 30.91 -14.57 5.27
CA LYS A 257 31.29 -13.63 6.33
C LYS A 257 30.09 -12.97 6.99
N SER A 258 28.99 -12.85 6.26
CA SER A 258 27.75 -12.23 6.71
C SER A 258 26.56 -12.97 6.11
N PRO A 259 25.37 -12.88 6.74
CA PRO A 259 24.19 -13.50 6.18
C PRO A 259 23.71 -12.77 4.91
N LEU A 260 23.07 -13.50 3.99
CA LEU A 260 22.58 -12.98 2.71
C LEU A 260 21.65 -11.77 2.90
N ALA A 261 21.79 -10.73 2.09
CA ALA A 261 20.92 -9.56 2.17
C ALA A 261 19.44 -9.94 1.96
N MET A 262 18.54 -9.27 2.68
CA MET A 262 17.11 -9.56 2.61
C MET A 262 16.50 -9.47 1.20
N PRO A 263 16.88 -8.52 0.32
CA PRO A 263 16.43 -8.49 -1.07
C PRO A 263 16.56 -9.84 -1.78
N LEU A 264 17.77 -10.41 -1.77
CA LEU A 264 18.07 -11.70 -2.41
C LEU A 264 17.27 -12.85 -1.80
N VAL A 265 17.11 -12.85 -0.47
CA VAL A 265 16.34 -13.89 0.23
C VAL A 265 14.87 -13.85 -0.19
N ILE A 266 14.27 -12.66 -0.25
CA ILE A 266 12.87 -12.49 -0.68
C ILE A 266 12.71 -12.97 -2.12
N GLU A 267 13.61 -12.57 -3.02
CA GLU A 267 13.57 -12.98 -4.42
C GLU A 267 13.62 -14.50 -4.59
N ILE A 268 14.61 -15.15 -3.96
CA ILE A 268 14.79 -16.61 -4.03
C ILE A 268 13.58 -17.34 -3.46
N VAL A 269 13.10 -16.93 -2.27
CA VAL A 269 11.99 -17.60 -1.60
C VAL A 269 10.70 -17.43 -2.39
N MET A 270 10.37 -16.22 -2.83
CA MET A 270 9.09 -15.96 -3.50
C MET A 270 9.03 -16.57 -4.90
N LEU A 271 10.13 -16.55 -5.67
CA LEU A 271 10.21 -17.25 -6.96
C LEU A 271 10.13 -18.77 -6.77
N SER A 272 10.76 -19.32 -5.74
CA SER A 272 10.66 -20.75 -5.42
C SER A 272 9.23 -21.13 -5.04
N VAL A 273 8.56 -20.31 -4.23
CA VAL A 273 7.15 -20.46 -3.86
C VAL A 273 6.25 -20.43 -5.10
N ALA A 274 6.50 -19.51 -6.04
CA ALA A 274 5.77 -19.46 -7.31
C ALA A 274 5.93 -20.76 -8.12
N ALA A 275 7.16 -21.27 -8.24
CA ALA A 275 7.46 -22.51 -8.96
C ALA A 275 6.80 -23.73 -8.30
N VAL A 276 6.87 -23.84 -6.97
CA VAL A 276 6.19 -24.92 -6.21
C VAL A 276 4.68 -24.84 -6.38
N MET A 277 4.09 -23.64 -6.32
CA MET A 277 2.66 -23.46 -6.56
C MET A 277 2.28 -23.91 -7.97
N LEU A 278 3.01 -23.53 -9.02
CA LEU A 278 2.74 -23.99 -10.39
C LEU A 278 2.77 -25.52 -10.48
N ALA A 279 3.80 -26.16 -9.89
CA ALA A 279 3.95 -27.62 -9.93
C ALA A 279 2.80 -28.36 -9.22
N VAL A 280 2.36 -27.85 -8.07
CA VAL A 280 1.31 -28.50 -7.24
C VAL A 280 -0.09 -28.20 -7.76
N THR A 281 -0.36 -26.95 -8.15
CA THR A 281 -1.70 -26.49 -8.56
C THR A 281 -2.01 -26.82 -10.01
N ARG A 282 -0.99 -27.03 -10.84
CA ARG A 282 -1.08 -27.25 -12.30
C ARG A 282 -1.89 -26.16 -13.01
N VAL A 283 -1.80 -24.92 -12.52
CA VAL A 283 -2.33 -23.74 -13.21
C VAL A 283 -1.69 -23.61 -14.59
N ALA A 284 -2.49 -23.29 -15.59
CA ALA A 284 -1.99 -22.97 -16.92
C ALA A 284 -1.11 -21.72 -16.85
N VAL A 285 0.16 -21.85 -17.26
CA VAL A 285 1.16 -20.78 -17.15
C VAL A 285 0.70 -19.52 -17.89
N ASP A 286 -0.02 -19.67 -19.00
CA ASP A 286 -0.57 -18.56 -19.79
C ASP A 286 -1.64 -17.73 -19.06
N GLU A 287 -2.24 -18.25 -17.98
CA GLU A 287 -3.19 -17.50 -17.17
C GLU A 287 -2.50 -16.58 -16.16
N VAL A 288 -1.28 -16.90 -15.74
CA VAL A 288 -0.52 -16.09 -14.76
C VAL A 288 -0.34 -14.64 -15.25
N PRO A 289 0.07 -14.39 -16.52
CA PRO A 289 0.21 -13.03 -17.02
C PRO A 289 -1.10 -12.24 -17.17
N LYS A 290 -2.23 -12.94 -17.22
CA LYS A 290 -3.54 -12.32 -17.44
C LYS A 290 -4.18 -11.85 -16.13
N THR A 291 -3.65 -12.28 -14.98
CA THR A 291 -4.20 -11.96 -13.66
C THR A 291 -4.22 -10.45 -13.37
N PRO A 292 -5.24 -9.95 -12.66
CA PRO A 292 -5.24 -8.57 -12.15
C PRO A 292 -4.03 -8.28 -11.26
N THR A 293 -3.58 -9.27 -10.48
CA THR A 293 -2.41 -9.16 -9.60
C THR A 293 -1.13 -8.85 -10.38
N LEU A 294 -0.83 -9.56 -11.47
CA LEU A 294 0.36 -9.25 -12.28
C LEU A 294 0.26 -7.87 -12.91
N ARG A 295 -0.90 -7.49 -13.45
CA ARG A 295 -1.09 -6.17 -14.09
C ARG A 295 -0.82 -5.03 -13.11
N ALA A 296 -1.40 -5.09 -11.92
CA ALA A 296 -1.14 -4.11 -10.87
C ALA A 296 0.34 -4.07 -10.46
N GLY A 297 0.97 -5.25 -10.42
CA GLY A 297 2.37 -5.38 -10.13
C GLY A 297 3.29 -4.75 -11.17
N VAL A 298 3.04 -4.97 -12.46
CA VAL A 298 3.78 -4.34 -13.57
C VAL A 298 3.65 -2.82 -13.51
N VAL A 299 2.46 -2.31 -13.22
CA VAL A 299 2.24 -0.86 -12.99
C VAL A 299 3.17 -0.34 -11.89
N ALA A 300 3.29 -1.04 -10.76
CA ALA A 300 4.17 -0.65 -9.65
C ALA A 300 5.65 -0.67 -10.06
N VAL A 301 6.13 -1.73 -10.72
CA VAL A 301 7.53 -1.85 -11.18
C VAL A 301 7.89 -0.71 -12.14
N ILE A 302 7.03 -0.43 -13.13
CA ILE A 302 7.26 0.65 -14.10
C ILE A 302 7.22 2.01 -13.42
N GLY A 303 6.33 2.22 -12.45
CA GLY A 303 6.29 3.42 -11.62
C GLY A 303 7.61 3.66 -10.87
N ILE A 304 8.19 2.59 -10.28
CA ILE A 304 9.49 2.66 -9.60
C ILE A 304 10.62 2.92 -10.60
N PHE A 305 10.63 2.22 -11.72
CA PHE A 305 11.70 2.34 -12.71
C PHE A 305 11.75 3.74 -13.34
N GLY A 306 10.60 4.34 -13.64
CA GLY A 306 10.54 5.65 -14.27
C GLY A 306 10.48 6.81 -13.28
N LEU A 307 9.41 6.86 -12.48
CA LEU A 307 9.13 8.05 -11.67
C LEU A 307 10.03 8.16 -10.44
N ALA A 308 10.32 7.05 -9.75
CA ALA A 308 11.23 7.09 -8.62
C ALA A 308 12.67 7.40 -9.07
N TRP A 309 13.10 6.85 -10.22
CA TRP A 309 14.41 7.14 -10.79
C TRP A 309 14.56 8.61 -11.23
N LEU A 310 13.52 9.19 -11.83
CA LEU A 310 13.43 10.62 -12.10
C LEU A 310 13.62 11.46 -10.83
N GLY A 311 12.85 11.14 -9.78
CA GLY A 311 12.92 11.84 -8.50
C GLY A 311 14.31 11.74 -7.85
N ASP A 312 14.89 10.55 -7.80
CA ASP A 312 16.21 10.29 -7.24
C ASP A 312 17.32 11.05 -7.99
N SER A 313 17.28 11.04 -9.33
CA SER A 313 18.22 11.78 -10.18
C SER A 313 18.11 13.29 -9.98
N PHE A 314 16.89 13.83 -9.90
CA PHE A 314 16.68 15.25 -9.61
C PHE A 314 17.20 15.63 -8.23
N ILE A 315 16.90 14.84 -7.19
CA ILE A 315 17.35 15.12 -5.82
C ILE A 315 18.88 15.05 -5.74
N ALA A 316 19.51 14.04 -6.32
CA ALA A 316 20.96 13.90 -6.34
C ALA A 316 21.66 15.10 -7.01
N ALA A 317 21.09 15.62 -8.11
CA ALA A 317 21.64 16.76 -8.83
C ALA A 317 21.52 18.10 -8.08
N HIS A 318 20.59 18.22 -7.13
CA HIS A 318 20.36 19.45 -6.35
C HIS A 318 20.54 19.24 -4.84
N GLN A 319 21.25 18.19 -4.43
CA GLN A 319 21.41 17.84 -3.02
C GLN A 319 21.98 18.99 -2.19
N ASP A 320 22.92 19.77 -2.74
CA ASP A 320 23.56 20.90 -2.07
C ASP A 320 22.59 22.07 -1.79
N VAL A 321 21.44 22.10 -2.45
CA VAL A 321 20.39 23.11 -2.23
C VAL A 321 19.22 22.52 -1.44
N ILE A 322 18.78 21.31 -1.81
CA ILE A 322 17.61 20.65 -1.21
C ILE A 322 17.90 20.23 0.24
N VAL A 323 19.05 19.60 0.49
CA VAL A 323 19.39 19.08 1.81
C VAL A 323 19.50 20.22 2.82
N PRO A 324 20.25 21.33 2.59
CA PRO A 324 20.29 22.42 3.56
C PRO A 324 18.95 23.12 3.77
N ALA A 325 18.13 23.29 2.73
CA ALA A 325 16.82 23.92 2.84
C ALA A 325 15.84 23.10 3.71
N ILE A 326 15.79 21.78 3.49
CA ILE A 326 14.96 20.90 4.32
C ILE A 326 15.57 20.78 5.71
N LYS A 327 16.90 20.69 5.83
CA LYS A 327 17.59 20.65 7.13
C LYS A 327 17.22 21.87 7.97
N ALA A 328 17.27 23.08 7.41
CA ALA A 328 16.87 24.29 8.13
C ALA A 328 15.41 24.24 8.63
N MET A 329 14.50 23.57 7.90
CA MET A 329 13.12 23.36 8.30
C MET A 329 12.97 22.26 9.37
N THR A 330 13.78 21.21 9.30
CA THR A 330 13.65 20.02 10.15
C THR A 330 14.61 19.96 11.33
N GLU A 331 15.62 20.83 11.39
CA GLU A 331 16.68 20.82 12.42
C GLU A 331 16.11 21.10 13.81
N LYS A 332 15.10 21.98 13.88
CA LYS A 332 14.37 22.24 15.12
C LYS A 332 13.23 21.24 15.35
N ASP A 333 12.56 20.85 14.27
CA ASP A 333 11.32 20.06 14.31
C ASP A 333 11.39 18.86 13.32
N PRO A 334 12.13 17.78 13.64
CA PRO A 334 12.33 16.64 12.73
C PRO A 334 11.03 16.00 12.24
N TRP A 335 10.01 16.00 13.10
CA TRP A 335 8.68 15.46 12.79
C TRP A 335 8.00 16.15 11.60
N THR A 336 8.38 17.38 11.22
CA THR A 336 7.82 18.07 10.05
C THR A 336 8.11 17.34 8.73
N PHE A 337 9.13 16.46 8.70
CA PHE A 337 9.43 15.60 7.56
C PHE A 337 8.23 14.71 7.15
N VAL A 338 7.37 14.33 8.10
CA VAL A 338 6.18 13.49 7.83
C VAL A 338 5.18 14.19 6.92
N PHE A 339 5.10 15.53 6.96
CA PHE A 339 4.24 16.28 6.05
C PHE A 339 4.78 16.32 4.62
N GLY A 340 6.11 16.35 4.48
CA GLY A 340 6.76 16.22 3.17
C GLY A 340 6.48 14.85 2.55
N LEU A 341 6.62 13.78 3.32
CA LEU A 341 6.26 12.42 2.91
C LEU A 341 4.78 12.30 2.55
N PHE A 342 3.89 12.82 3.40
CA PHE A 342 2.45 12.81 3.14
C PHE A 342 2.12 13.56 1.86
N GLY A 343 2.55 14.81 1.72
CA GLY A 343 2.30 15.64 0.54
C GLY A 343 2.83 15.01 -0.75
N ALA A 344 4.05 14.44 -0.72
CA ALA A 344 4.58 13.73 -1.88
C ALA A 344 3.76 12.48 -2.22
N SER A 345 3.29 11.72 -1.23
CA SER A 345 2.45 10.56 -1.49
C SER A 345 1.09 10.91 -2.12
N VAL A 346 0.52 12.07 -1.77
CA VAL A 346 -0.68 12.61 -2.43
C VAL A 346 -0.41 12.84 -3.93
N LEU A 347 0.75 13.41 -4.27
CA LEU A 347 1.10 13.77 -5.64
C LEU A 347 1.54 12.57 -6.49
N LEU A 348 2.32 11.65 -5.90
CA LEU A 348 2.92 10.52 -6.60
C LEU A 348 1.98 9.32 -6.73
N TYR A 349 0.89 9.28 -5.95
CA TYR A 349 -0.08 8.17 -5.93
C TYR A 349 0.57 6.78 -5.75
N SER A 350 1.69 6.71 -5.04
CA SER A 350 2.43 5.46 -4.82
C SER A 350 3.29 5.54 -3.55
N GLN A 351 3.05 4.62 -2.62
CA GLN A 351 3.87 4.54 -1.40
C GLN A 351 5.31 4.19 -1.71
N ALA A 352 5.52 3.17 -2.57
CA ALA A 352 6.86 2.72 -2.91
C ALA A 352 7.66 3.79 -3.65
N ALA A 353 7.03 4.54 -4.57
CA ALA A 353 7.69 5.65 -5.26
C ALA A 353 8.02 6.79 -4.29
N THR A 354 7.09 7.12 -3.37
CA THR A 354 7.32 8.14 -2.34
C THR A 354 8.47 7.75 -1.42
N THR A 355 8.48 6.51 -0.94
CA THR A 355 9.56 5.94 -0.13
C THR A 355 10.89 6.08 -0.84
N ARG A 356 10.97 5.63 -2.10
CA ARG A 356 12.24 5.64 -2.84
C ARG A 356 12.71 7.05 -3.18
N ALA A 357 11.79 8.00 -3.36
CA ALA A 357 12.13 9.40 -3.64
C ALA A 357 12.60 10.15 -2.38
N LEU A 358 11.91 10.00 -1.24
CA LEU A 358 12.11 10.89 -0.10
C LEU A 358 12.84 10.27 1.09
N MET A 359 12.77 8.96 1.32
CA MET A 359 13.51 8.36 2.44
C MET A 359 15.04 8.47 2.33
N PRO A 360 15.68 8.39 1.14
CA PRO A 360 17.11 8.64 1.02
C PRO A 360 17.50 10.06 1.44
N LEU A 361 16.64 11.04 1.16
CA LEU A 361 16.81 12.42 1.58
C LEU A 361 16.74 12.53 3.11
N GLY A 362 15.83 11.81 3.75
CA GLY A 362 15.79 11.70 5.22
C GLY A 362 17.11 11.20 5.83
N LEU A 363 17.73 10.19 5.21
CA LEU A 363 19.06 9.71 5.62
C LEU A 363 20.16 10.77 5.39
N ALA A 364 20.13 11.46 4.25
CA ALA A 364 21.08 12.54 3.95
C ALA A 364 20.98 13.73 4.92
N LEU A 365 19.78 13.96 5.49
CA LEU A 365 19.54 14.96 6.54
C LEU A 365 20.06 14.52 7.92
N GLY A 366 20.50 13.26 8.06
CA GLY A 366 21.01 12.70 9.30
C GLY A 366 19.93 12.10 10.19
N PHE A 367 18.71 11.88 9.70
CA PHE A 367 17.69 11.20 10.51
C PHE A 367 18.07 9.74 10.75
N PRO A 368 17.92 9.26 12.00
CA PRO A 368 18.23 7.88 12.32
C PRO A 368 17.18 6.94 11.67
N PRO A 369 17.56 5.72 11.25
CA PRO A 369 16.65 4.84 10.51
C PRO A 369 15.33 4.52 11.22
N GLN A 370 15.33 4.36 12.55
CA GLN A 370 14.09 4.18 13.33
C GLN A 370 13.11 5.34 13.16
N PHE A 371 13.60 6.58 13.05
CA PHE A 371 12.74 7.73 12.81
C PHE A 371 12.05 7.63 11.45
N LEU A 372 12.80 7.26 10.41
CA LEU A 372 12.26 7.08 9.05
C LEU A 372 11.23 5.94 9.00
N ILE A 373 11.48 4.84 9.71
CA ILE A 373 10.50 3.76 9.85
C ILE A 373 9.26 4.23 10.61
N GLY A 374 9.41 4.96 11.71
CA GLY A 374 8.29 5.53 12.46
C GLY A 374 7.46 6.54 11.66
N ALA A 375 8.11 7.30 10.79
CA ALA A 375 7.49 8.22 9.84
C ALA A 375 6.85 7.50 8.64
N PHE A 376 7.20 6.24 8.37
CA PHE A 376 6.82 5.53 7.15
C PHE A 376 5.31 5.51 6.86
N PRO A 377 4.40 5.33 7.84
CA PRO A 377 2.95 5.38 7.57
C PRO A 377 2.46 6.68 6.90
N SER A 378 3.23 7.77 6.97
CA SER A 378 2.91 9.03 6.30
C SER A 378 2.88 8.93 4.77
N VAL A 379 3.48 7.90 4.15
CA VAL A 379 3.38 7.70 2.70
C VAL A 379 2.00 7.21 2.23
N ASN A 380 1.03 7.06 3.12
CA ASN A 380 -0.34 6.66 2.81
C ASN A 380 -1.28 7.87 2.59
N GLY A 381 -0.82 8.93 1.91
CA GLY A 381 -1.61 10.15 1.70
C GLY A 381 -2.50 10.19 0.46
N TYR A 382 -2.45 9.19 -0.42
CA TYR A 382 -3.21 9.20 -1.68
C TYR A 382 -4.73 9.07 -1.53
N PHE A 383 -5.25 9.04 -0.29
CA PHE A 383 -6.68 9.26 -0.04
C PHE A 383 -7.07 10.75 -0.04
N PHE A 384 -6.12 11.66 0.14
CA PHE A 384 -6.39 13.10 0.37
C PHE A 384 -7.11 13.73 -0.83
N ILE A 385 -6.77 13.28 -2.04
CA ILE A 385 -7.52 13.59 -3.26
C ILE A 385 -8.24 12.30 -3.66
N PRO A 386 -9.59 12.28 -3.71
CA PRO A 386 -10.37 11.04 -3.82
C PRO A 386 -10.45 10.49 -5.25
N THR A 387 -9.31 10.39 -5.94
CA THR A 387 -9.19 9.89 -7.31
C THR A 387 -8.54 8.52 -7.39
N TYR A 388 -8.02 8.00 -6.28
CA TYR A 388 -7.39 6.68 -6.25
C TYR A 388 -8.43 5.58 -6.45
N GLY A 389 -8.08 4.55 -7.23
CA GLY A 389 -9.04 3.54 -7.71
C GLY A 389 -9.84 2.83 -6.61
N SER A 390 -9.22 2.56 -5.45
CA SER A 390 -9.93 1.92 -4.33
C SER A 390 -10.98 2.82 -3.69
N LEU A 391 -10.77 4.14 -3.67
CA LEU A 391 -11.77 5.09 -3.18
C LEU A 391 -12.95 5.19 -4.14
N ILE A 392 -12.66 5.29 -5.44
CA ILE A 392 -13.69 5.33 -6.48
C ILE A 392 -14.52 4.04 -6.48
N ALA A 393 -13.87 2.89 -6.34
CA ALA A 393 -14.58 1.62 -6.22
C ALA A 393 -15.48 1.58 -4.98
N ALA A 394 -15.00 2.05 -3.83
CA ALA A 394 -15.80 2.10 -2.61
C ALA A 394 -17.04 3.00 -2.77
N ILE A 395 -16.92 4.13 -3.45
CA ILE A 395 -18.07 4.97 -3.81
C ILE A 395 -19.04 4.22 -4.73
N ASN A 396 -18.53 3.57 -5.78
CA ASN A 396 -19.36 2.88 -6.77
C ASN A 396 -20.08 1.65 -6.20
N PHE A 397 -19.45 0.92 -5.26
CA PHE A 397 -20.07 -0.23 -4.60
C PHE A 397 -21.08 0.17 -3.53
N ASP A 398 -21.04 1.40 -3.01
CA ASP A 398 -22.05 1.88 -2.07
C ASP A 398 -23.35 2.28 -2.78
N LEU A 399 -24.26 1.32 -2.92
CA LEU A 399 -25.55 1.57 -3.54
C LEU A 399 -26.47 2.46 -2.68
N SER A 400 -26.19 2.63 -1.39
CA SER A 400 -26.92 3.55 -0.50
C SER A 400 -26.54 5.02 -0.74
N GLY A 401 -25.36 5.26 -1.31
CA GLY A 401 -24.82 6.60 -1.65
C GLY A 401 -24.41 7.41 -0.44
N THR A 402 -24.20 6.75 0.69
CA THR A 402 -23.63 7.37 1.88
C THR A 402 -22.13 7.67 1.69
N THR A 403 -21.43 6.81 0.97
CA THR A 403 -20.03 6.96 0.55
C THR A 403 -19.97 7.83 -0.70
N LYS A 404 -19.44 9.04 -0.58
CA LYS A 404 -19.46 10.01 -1.69
C LYS A 404 -18.32 11.01 -1.63
N ILE A 405 -18.10 11.65 -2.78
CA ILE A 405 -17.48 12.97 -2.85
C ILE A 405 -18.61 13.99 -2.70
N GLY A 406 -18.52 14.84 -1.68
CA GLY A 406 -19.46 15.90 -1.40
C GLY A 406 -19.28 17.10 -2.32
N LYS A 407 -19.71 18.27 -1.85
CA LYS A 407 -19.69 19.51 -2.64
C LYS A 407 -18.29 19.97 -3.07
N TYR A 408 -17.27 19.64 -2.28
CA TYR A 408 -15.88 20.03 -2.52
C TYR A 408 -15.02 18.79 -2.70
N ILE A 409 -13.95 18.88 -3.50
CA ILE A 409 -13.07 17.72 -3.80
C ILE A 409 -12.51 17.08 -2.52
N LEU A 410 -12.13 17.88 -1.52
CA LEU A 410 -11.59 17.39 -0.23
C LEU A 410 -12.68 17.03 0.79
N ASN A 411 -13.95 17.30 0.48
CA ASN A 411 -15.08 16.89 1.30
C ASN A 411 -15.56 15.53 0.81
N HIS A 412 -14.95 14.44 1.29
CA HIS A 412 -15.32 13.08 0.92
C HIS A 412 -15.17 12.12 2.10
N SER A 413 -15.85 10.98 2.00
CA SER A 413 -15.97 9.97 3.06
C SER A 413 -14.65 9.46 3.64
N PHE A 414 -13.58 9.47 2.84
CA PHE A 414 -12.27 8.93 3.22
C PHE A 414 -11.36 9.92 3.96
N MET A 415 -11.68 11.22 3.97
CA MET A 415 -10.78 12.26 4.49
C MET A 415 -10.55 12.10 6.01
N ILE A 416 -11.63 12.05 6.79
CA ILE A 416 -11.55 11.87 8.25
C ILE A 416 -10.87 10.55 8.62
N PRO A 417 -11.34 9.36 8.17
CA PRO A 417 -10.70 8.10 8.55
C PRO A 417 -9.25 8.03 8.08
N GLY A 418 -8.93 8.57 6.90
CA GLY A 418 -7.57 8.61 6.37
C GLY A 418 -6.63 9.46 7.22
N LEU A 419 -7.03 10.68 7.58
CA LEU A 419 -6.24 11.57 8.42
C LEU A 419 -6.06 10.97 9.82
N VAL A 420 -7.13 10.48 10.45
CA VAL A 420 -7.03 9.86 11.77
C VAL A 420 -6.11 8.64 11.73
N ALA A 421 -6.29 7.73 10.78
CA ALA A 421 -5.47 6.52 10.70
C ALA A 421 -4.00 6.86 10.48
N THR A 422 -3.71 7.79 9.58
CA THR A 422 -2.33 8.20 9.24
C THR A 422 -1.67 8.93 10.39
N SER A 423 -2.33 9.93 10.97
CA SER A 423 -1.77 10.72 12.08
C SER A 423 -1.51 9.86 13.31
N VAL A 424 -2.44 8.97 13.67
CA VAL A 424 -2.25 8.04 14.79
C VAL A 424 -1.16 7.04 14.48
N ALA A 425 -1.12 6.46 13.27
CA ALA A 425 -0.06 5.53 12.90
C ALA A 425 1.33 6.19 12.92
N VAL A 426 1.48 7.39 12.38
CA VAL A 426 2.74 8.14 12.43
C VAL A 426 3.13 8.46 13.86
N PHE A 427 2.20 8.96 14.68
CA PHE A 427 2.47 9.27 16.08
C PHE A 427 2.92 8.03 16.86
N THR A 428 2.19 6.92 16.73
CA THR A 428 2.53 5.65 17.38
C THR A 428 3.86 5.10 16.84
N GLY A 429 4.11 5.18 15.54
CA GLY A 429 5.36 4.73 14.92
C GLY A 429 6.56 5.51 15.44
N LEU A 430 6.47 6.83 15.50
CA LEU A 430 7.51 7.70 16.06
C LEU A 430 7.71 7.46 17.57
N LEU A 431 6.64 7.20 18.31
CA LEU A 431 6.71 6.88 19.73
C LEU A 431 7.45 5.55 19.96
N ILE A 432 7.10 4.49 19.21
CA ILE A 432 7.79 3.20 19.28
C ILE A 432 9.26 3.35 18.88
N ALA A 433 9.51 4.08 17.79
CA ALA A 433 10.86 4.37 17.31
C ALA A 433 11.73 5.09 18.35
N LYS A 434 11.14 5.93 19.22
CA LYS A 434 11.86 6.67 20.27
C LYS A 434 12.02 5.87 21.57
N LEU A 435 11.06 5.02 21.91
CA LEU A 435 11.03 4.32 23.20
C LEU A 435 11.73 2.96 23.17
N ILE A 436 11.77 2.29 22.01
CA ILE A 436 12.31 0.92 21.87
C ILE A 436 13.69 0.92 21.21
N PHE A 437 13.96 1.90 20.35
CA PHE A 437 15.17 1.99 19.52
C PHE A 437 15.87 3.34 19.71
#